data_AF-A0A661XV76-F1
#
_entry.id   AF-A0A661XV76-F1
#
_cell.length_a   1.000
_cell.length_b   1.000
_cell.length_c   1.000
_cell.angle_alpha   90.00
_cell.angle_beta   90.00
_cell.angle_gamma   90.00
#
_symmetry.space_group_name_H-M   'P 1'
#
loop_
_entity.id
_entity.type
_entity.pdbx_description
1 polymer ?
#
loop_
_entity_poly.entity_id
_entity_poly.type
_entity_poly.pdbx_seq_one_letter_code
_entity_poly.pdbx_strand_id
1 'polypeptide(L)'
;MEGGGEVEPMVNITSPLFNKITINLDDNYYKGKQFIIEAQNNSKENIYIQSAALNNKPLNNVRIKFKDIVDGGKLILEMGPKPNKEWGKKL
;
A
#
# COMPACT_ATOMS: atom_id res chain seq x y z
N MET A 1 -10.22 -8.99 -5.37
CA MET A 1 -9.78 -7.98 -6.36
C MET A 1 -10.89 -7.90 -7.39
N GLU A 2 -11.44 -6.71 -7.64
CA GLU A 2 -12.65 -6.48 -8.46
C GLU A 2 -12.33 -6.20 -9.94
N GLY A 3 -11.17 -6.67 -10.43
CA GLY A 3 -10.79 -6.56 -11.84
C GLY A 3 -10.58 -5.15 -12.40
N GLY A 4 -10.72 -4.09 -11.59
CA GLY A 4 -10.48 -2.70 -12.00
C GLY A 4 -11.60 -2.06 -12.83
N GLY A 5 -12.78 -2.69 -12.91
CA GLY A 5 -13.95 -2.17 -13.65
C GLY A 5 -14.86 -1.23 -12.85
N GLU A 6 -14.48 -0.87 -11.64
CA GLU A 6 -15.23 0.06 -10.78
C GLU A 6 -15.05 1.51 -11.25
N VAL A 7 -16.04 2.38 -10.99
CA VAL A 7 -15.92 3.83 -11.26
C VAL A 7 -14.76 4.45 -10.46
N GLU A 8 -14.55 3.97 -9.24
CA GLU A 8 -13.40 4.30 -8.40
C GLU A 8 -12.62 3.02 -8.05
N PRO A 9 -11.67 2.59 -8.91
CA PRO A 9 -10.94 1.34 -8.67
C PRO A 9 -10.16 1.37 -7.36
N MET A 10 -10.24 0.30 -6.58
CA MET A 10 -9.44 0.11 -5.37
C MET A 10 -8.51 -1.10 -5.46
N VAL A 11 -7.33 -0.97 -4.85
CA VAL A 11 -6.31 -2.03 -4.77
C VAL A 11 -6.20 -2.52 -3.32
N ASN A 12 -6.13 -3.84 -3.13
CA ASN A 12 -5.94 -4.43 -1.82
C ASN A 12 -4.45 -4.48 -1.47
N ILE A 13 -4.11 -4.14 -0.23
CA ILE A 13 -2.76 -4.29 0.32
C ILE A 13 -2.59 -5.71 0.84
N THR A 14 -1.44 -6.31 0.51
CA THR A 14 -1.03 -7.63 0.98
C THR A 14 0.40 -7.57 1.52
N SER A 15 0.95 -8.72 1.91
CA SER A 15 2.33 -8.80 2.42
C SER A 15 3.36 -8.48 1.33
N PRO A 16 4.27 -7.51 1.54
CA PRO A 16 5.28 -7.14 0.56
C PRO A 16 6.44 -8.15 0.55
N LEU A 17 6.91 -8.50 -0.65
CA LEU A 17 8.09 -9.36 -0.81
C LEU A 17 9.42 -8.59 -0.63
N PHE A 18 9.45 -7.30 -0.98
CA PHE A 18 10.66 -6.48 -0.97
C PHE A 18 10.55 -5.35 0.06
N ASN A 19 11.69 -4.93 0.61
CA ASN A 19 11.77 -3.84 1.58
C ASN A 19 11.41 -2.48 0.96
N LYS A 20 11.67 -2.30 -0.34
CA LYS A 20 11.32 -1.08 -1.06
C LYS A 20 10.97 -1.39 -2.50
N ILE A 21 9.88 -0.80 -2.98
CA ILE A 21 9.41 -0.88 -4.36
C ILE A 21 9.21 0.56 -4.84
N THR A 22 9.65 0.87 -6.05
CA THR A 22 9.38 2.15 -6.71
C THR A 22 8.70 1.88 -8.03
N ILE A 23 7.47 2.37 -8.15
CA ILE A 23 6.66 2.26 -9.36
C ILE A 23 6.81 3.60 -10.07
N ASN A 24 7.47 3.58 -11.24
CA ASN A 24 7.49 4.74 -12.13
C ASN A 24 6.18 4.78 -12.91
N LEU A 25 5.47 5.90 -12.79
CA LEU A 25 4.20 6.14 -13.46
C LEU A 25 4.47 6.81 -14.82
N ASP A 26 3.68 6.47 -15.82
CA ASP A 26 3.78 7.09 -17.14
C ASP A 26 3.18 8.50 -17.12
N ASP A 27 4.01 9.51 -17.42
CA ASP A 27 3.65 10.92 -17.41
C ASP A 27 2.56 11.28 -18.44
N ASN A 28 2.35 10.45 -19.48
CA ASN A 28 1.27 10.64 -20.45
C ASN A 28 -0.12 10.38 -19.84
N TYR A 29 -0.19 9.56 -18.79
CA TYR A 29 -1.45 9.13 -18.18
C TYR A 29 -1.63 9.64 -16.75
N TYR A 30 -0.53 9.82 -16.00
CA TYR A 30 -0.56 10.08 -14.57
C TYR A 30 0.40 11.19 -14.15
N LYS A 31 -0.03 12.05 -13.22
CA LYS A 31 0.76 13.21 -12.77
C LYS A 31 1.77 12.88 -11.67
N GLY A 32 1.59 11.74 -10.98
CA GLY A 32 2.31 11.41 -9.76
C GLY A 32 3.79 11.11 -9.91
N LYS A 33 4.28 10.89 -11.14
CA LYS A 33 5.65 10.46 -11.52
C LYS A 33 6.10 9.14 -10.91
N GLN A 34 6.03 9.00 -9.58
CA GLN A 34 6.43 7.81 -8.84
C GLN A 34 5.50 7.54 -7.66
N PHE A 35 5.28 6.25 -7.42
CA PHE A 35 4.68 5.75 -6.19
C PHE A 35 5.66 4.78 -5.51
N ILE A 36 5.98 5.05 -4.25
CA ILE A 36 6.98 4.32 -3.48
C ILE A 36 6.28 3.49 -2.40
N ILE A 37 6.64 2.21 -2.29
CA ILE A 37 6.21 1.35 -1.18
C ILE A 37 7.45 1.01 -0.36
N GLU A 38 7.41 1.30 0.94
CA GLU A 38 8.49 0.96 1.88
C GLU A 38 7.94 0.05 2.97
N ALA A 39 8.50 -1.16 3.07
CA ALA A 39 8.16 -2.16 4.06
C ALA A 39 9.24 -2.20 5.14
N GLN A 40 8.95 -1.53 6.26
CA GLN A 40 9.82 -1.47 7.43
C GLN A 40 9.76 -2.78 8.20
N ASN A 41 10.92 -3.24 8.66
CA ASN A 41 11.08 -4.50 9.40
C ASN A 41 10.63 -5.75 8.63
N ASN A 42 10.56 -5.72 7.29
CA ASN A 42 10.21 -6.89 6.48
C ASN A 42 11.33 -7.95 6.54
N SER A 43 10.96 -9.21 6.79
CA SER A 43 11.88 -10.35 6.87
C SER A 43 11.13 -11.66 6.60
N LYS A 44 11.85 -12.79 6.61
CA LYS A 44 11.22 -14.13 6.48
C LYS A 44 10.25 -14.43 7.62
N GLU A 45 10.50 -13.84 8.79
CA GLU A 45 9.70 -13.97 10.00
C GLU A 45 8.60 -12.91 10.04
N ASN A 46 8.91 -11.68 9.63
CA ASN A 46 8.03 -10.53 9.73
C ASN A 46 7.15 -10.36 8.48
N ILE A 47 6.16 -11.23 8.33
CA ILE A 47 5.30 -11.29 7.15
C ILE A 47 3.94 -10.59 7.30
N TYR A 48 3.59 -10.11 8.49
CA TYR A 48 2.28 -9.50 8.78
C TYR A 48 2.37 -7.99 8.90
N ILE A 49 1.45 -7.28 8.24
CA ILE A 49 1.33 -5.82 8.39
C ILE A 49 0.77 -5.49 9.79
N GLN A 50 1.49 -4.64 10.51
CA GLN A 50 1.12 -4.13 11.82
C GLN A 50 0.43 -2.78 11.72
N SER A 51 0.90 -1.92 10.82
CA SER A 51 0.27 -0.64 10.50
C SER A 51 0.66 -0.17 9.10
N ALA A 52 -0.09 0.79 8.57
CA ALA A 52 0.20 1.41 7.29
C ALA A 52 0.00 2.92 7.35
N ALA A 53 0.77 3.66 6.55
CA ALA A 53 0.59 5.08 6.33
C ALA A 53 0.69 5.41 4.84
N LEU A 54 -0.28 6.16 4.34
CA LEU A 54 -0.30 6.66 2.96
C LEU A 54 -0.05 8.16 2.98
N ASN A 55 1.04 8.61 2.35
CA ASN A 55 1.45 10.01 2.32
C ASN A 55 1.50 10.64 3.73
N ASN A 56 2.13 9.92 4.67
CA ASN A 56 2.25 10.25 6.10
C ASN A 56 0.94 10.29 6.91
N LYS A 57 -0.19 9.86 6.33
CA LYS A 57 -1.47 9.75 7.04
C LYS A 57 -1.74 8.30 7.42
N PRO A 58 -2.19 8.01 8.66
CA PRO A 58 -2.55 6.66 9.06
C PRO A 58 -3.59 6.05 8.13
N LEU A 59 -3.30 4.84 7.64
CA LEU A 59 -4.18 4.05 6.80
C LEU A 59 -4.69 2.87 7.63
N ASN A 60 -5.98 2.90 7.98
CA ASN A 60 -6.61 1.90 8.87
C ASN A 60 -7.46 0.86 8.12
N ASN A 61 -7.45 0.89 6.80
CA ASN A 61 -8.12 -0.06 5.93
C ASN A 61 -7.08 -0.87 5.13
N VAL A 62 -7.54 -1.92 4.46
CA VAL A 62 -6.69 -2.79 3.61
C VAL A 62 -6.78 -2.43 2.12
N ARG A 63 -7.44 -1.31 1.77
CA ARG A 63 -7.68 -0.90 0.38
C ARG A 63 -7.26 0.55 0.16
N ILE A 64 -6.49 0.80 -0.89
CA ILE A 64 -6.14 2.15 -1.35
C ILE A 64 -6.86 2.44 -2.66
N LYS A 65 -7.28 3.69 -2.85
CA LYS A 65 -7.84 4.11 -4.14
C LYS A 65 -6.73 4.12 -5.17
N PHE A 66 -7.03 3.67 -6.38
CA PHE A 66 -6.08 3.75 -7.49
C PHE A 66 -5.67 5.20 -7.76
N LYS A 67 -6.60 6.15 -7.57
CA LYS A 67 -6.32 7.59 -7.64
C LYS A 67 -5.14 8.02 -6.74
N ASP A 68 -5.10 7.55 -5.50
CA ASP A 68 -4.04 7.91 -4.56
C ASP A 68 -2.67 7.33 -4.97
N ILE A 69 -2.66 6.24 -5.74
CA ILE A 69 -1.43 5.66 -6.31
C ILE A 69 -0.94 6.53 -7.47
N VAL A 70 -1.82 6.89 -8.41
CA VAL A 70 -1.44 7.61 -9.64
C VAL A 70 -1.19 9.10 -9.43
N ASP A 71 -1.71 9.66 -8.33
CA ASP A 71 -1.32 10.98 -7.84
C ASP A 71 0.11 10.97 -7.23
N GLY A 72 0.70 9.77 -7.07
CA GLY A 72 2.07 9.55 -6.62
C GLY A 72 2.22 9.57 -5.09
N GLY A 73 3.47 9.50 -4.64
CA GLY A 73 3.81 9.60 -3.22
C GLY A 73 4.29 8.29 -2.62
N LYS A 74 3.91 8.00 -1.38
CA LYS A 74 4.50 6.91 -0.59
C LYS A 74 3.50 6.16 0.29
N LEU A 75 3.54 4.83 0.23
CA LEU A 75 2.95 3.90 1.19
C LEU A 75 4.06 3.34 2.10
N ILE A 76 3.90 3.49 3.40
CA ILE A 76 4.79 2.91 4.42
C ILE A 76 4.03 1.80 5.12
N LEU A 77 4.65 0.62 5.20
CA LEU A 77 4.13 -0.56 5.88
C LEU A 77 5.07 -0.93 7.02
N GLU A 78 4.53 -1.09 8.22
CA GLU A 78 5.27 -1.65 9.36
C GLU A 78 4.98 -3.14 9.44
N MET A 79 6.02 -3.97 9.37
CA MET A 79 5.90 -5.43 9.34
C MET A 79 6.20 -6.06 10.70
N GLY A 80 5.64 -7.24 10.97
CA GLY A 80 5.84 -7.97 12.21
C GLY A 80 5.54 -9.47 12.12
N PRO A 81 5.93 -10.26 13.13
CA PRO A 81 5.92 -11.72 13.06
C PRO A 81 4.56 -12.36 13.39
N LYS A 82 3.59 -11.57 13.85
CA LYS A 82 2.26 -12.04 14.25
C LYS A 82 1.17 -11.21 13.59
N PRO A 83 0.00 -11.78 13.29
CA PRO A 83 -1.13 -11.01 12.77
C PRO A 83 -1.53 -9.91 13.75
N ASN A 84 -1.63 -8.67 13.27
CA ASN A 84 -2.32 -7.62 14.02
C ASN A 84 -3.83 -7.76 13.81
N LYS A 85 -4.56 -8.14 14.86
CA LYS A 85 -6.02 -8.30 14.81
C LYS A 85 -6.77 -6.97 14.86
N GLU A 86 -6.13 -5.87 15.19
CA GLU A 86 -6.77 -4.56 15.33
C GLU A 86 -6.68 -3.70 14.05
N TRP A 87 -5.65 -3.92 13.23
CA TRP A 87 -5.46 -3.20 11.97
C TRP A 87 -6.27 -3.85 10.83
N GLY A 88 -6.80 -3.03 9.92
CA GLY A 88 -7.52 -3.52 8.73
C GLY A 88 -8.93 -4.05 8.99
N LYS A 89 -9.48 -3.86 10.20
CA LYS A 89 -10.87 -4.23 10.56
C LYS A 89 -11.95 -3.42 9.82
N LYS A 90 -11.60 -2.23 9.32
CA LYS A 90 -12.52 -1.34 8.60
C LYS A 90 -12.42 -1.64 7.11
N LEU A 91 -13.51 -2.17 6.56
CA LEU A 91 -13.71 -2.34 5.11
C LEU A 91 -14.32 -1.07 4.52
#